data_AF-A0A382CA81-F1
#
_entry.id   AF-A0A382CA81-F1
#
_cell.length_a   1.000
_cell.length_b   1.000
_cell.length_c   1.000
_cell.angle_alpha   90.00
_cell.angle_beta   90.00
_cell.angle_gamma   90.00
#
_symmetry.space_group_name_H-M   'P 1'
#
loop_
_entity.id
_entity.type
_entity.pdbx_description
1 polymer ?
#
loop_
_entity_poly.entity_id
_entity_poly.type
_entity_poly.pdbx_seq_one_letter_code
_entity_poly.pdbx_strand_id
1 'polypeptide(L)'
;MRDPSQPIGIFDSGIGGLTVVRQVQQLMPTENIVYLGDTARVPYGTKSTETVNRFACEDAAFLHTQNVKAIVVACNSASASALPALNERFSIPTFGVVVPGAIAALNATRNGRIGVIGTQATLRSRGYDRAIHKLGKNIEIHGQACPLLVPLVEEG
;
A
#
# COMPACT_ATOMS: atom_id res chain seq x y z
N MET A 1 8.57 -23.99 -7.28
CA MET A 1 7.28 -23.50 -6.75
C MET A 1 7.53 -23.07 -5.31
N ARG A 2 6.94 -21.96 -4.85
CA ARG A 2 7.06 -21.58 -3.43
C ARG A 2 6.20 -22.52 -2.59
N ASP A 3 6.65 -22.78 -1.36
CA ASP A 3 5.95 -23.64 -0.42
C ASP A 3 4.59 -22.99 -0.04
N PRO A 4 3.45 -23.67 -0.26
CA PRO A 4 2.15 -23.14 0.10
C PRO A 4 1.99 -22.83 1.60
N SER A 5 2.76 -23.47 2.48
CA SER A 5 2.71 -23.27 3.92
C SER A 5 3.40 -21.99 4.40
N GLN A 6 4.23 -21.37 3.57
CA GLN A 6 4.91 -20.12 3.88
C GLN A 6 3.91 -18.97 4.06
N PRO A 7 4.15 -18.05 5.00
CA PRO A 7 3.23 -16.96 5.29
C PRO A 7 3.22 -15.88 4.19
N ILE A 8 2.15 -15.08 4.18
CA ILE A 8 2.09 -13.81 3.46
C ILE A 8 2.68 -12.72 4.38
N GLY A 9 3.70 -12.03 3.89
CA GLY A 9 4.24 -10.84 4.56
C GLY A 9 3.37 -9.63 4.27
N ILE A 10 3.01 -8.87 5.29
CA ILE A 10 2.26 -7.62 5.14
C ILE A 10 3.02 -6.55 5.92
N PHE A 11 3.30 -5.40 5.30
CA PHE A 11 3.86 -4.26 6.04
C PHE A 11 3.11 -2.97 5.83
N ASP A 12 3.17 -2.12 6.85
CA ASP A 12 2.60 -0.77 6.86
C ASP A 12 3.52 0.19 7.64
N SER A 13 3.32 1.50 7.46
CA SER A 13 4.05 2.52 8.24
C SER A 13 3.65 2.57 9.71
N GLY A 14 2.62 1.83 10.12
CA GLY A 14 2.08 1.85 11.47
C GLY A 14 1.06 0.74 11.69
N ILE A 15 -0.07 1.07 12.31
CA ILE A 15 -1.14 0.13 12.65
C ILE A 15 -2.31 0.14 11.66
N GLY A 16 -2.42 1.16 10.80
CA GLY A 16 -3.52 1.29 9.84
C GLY A 16 -3.64 0.09 8.88
N GLY A 17 -2.51 -0.55 8.56
CA GLY A 17 -2.42 -1.76 7.74
C GLY A 17 -3.15 -2.97 8.32
N LEU A 18 -3.52 -2.97 9.60
CA LEU A 18 -4.36 -4.02 10.19
C LEU A 18 -5.74 -4.12 9.52
N THR A 19 -6.22 -3.03 8.90
CA THR A 19 -7.43 -3.07 8.06
C THR A 19 -7.26 -4.00 6.85
N VAL A 20 -6.07 -4.01 6.23
CA VAL A 20 -5.72 -4.91 5.13
C VAL A 20 -5.55 -6.34 5.65
N VAL A 21 -4.86 -6.53 6.78
CA VAL A 21 -4.72 -7.86 7.43
C VAL A 21 -6.08 -8.49 7.67
N ARG A 22 -7.03 -7.74 8.24
CA ARG A 22 -8.40 -8.21 8.48
C ARG A 22 -9.07 -8.69 7.20
N GLN A 23 -8.94 -7.97 6.09
CA GLN A 23 -9.51 -8.38 4.80
C GLN A 23 -8.83 -9.63 4.24
N VAL A 24 -7.50 -9.73 4.35
CA VAL A 24 -6.77 -10.93 3.91
C VAL A 24 -7.21 -12.15 4.71
N GLN A 25 -7.33 -12.06 6.04
CA GLN A 25 -7.82 -13.17 6.87
C GLN A 25 -9.25 -13.59 6.52
N GLN A 26 -10.12 -12.62 6.19
CA GLN A 26 -11.50 -12.92 5.79
C GLN A 26 -11.59 -13.64 4.45
N LEU A 27 -10.78 -13.23 3.47
CA LEU A 27 -10.80 -13.79 2.11
C LEU A 27 -9.93 -15.06 1.96
N MET A 28 -8.91 -15.20 2.81
CA MET A 28 -7.91 -16.27 2.77
C MET A 28 -7.68 -16.84 4.18
N PRO A 29 -8.69 -17.48 4.79
CA PRO A 29 -8.65 -17.86 6.21
C PRO A 29 -7.60 -18.94 6.56
N THR A 30 -7.05 -19.62 5.56
CA THR A 30 -6.01 -20.65 5.74
C THR A 30 -4.60 -20.12 5.60
N GLU A 31 -4.43 -18.83 5.28
CA GLU A 31 -3.10 -18.23 5.09
C GLU A 31 -2.51 -17.75 6.41
N ASN A 32 -1.25 -18.11 6.66
CA ASN A 32 -0.48 -17.53 7.74
C ASN A 32 -0.01 -16.13 7.35
N ILE A 33 0.01 -15.19 8.30
CA ILE A 33 0.40 -13.79 8.06
C ILE A 33 1.53 -13.40 8.99
N VAL A 34 2.56 -12.77 8.43
CA VAL A 34 3.58 -12.03 9.18
C VAL A 34 3.36 -10.55 8.92
N TYR A 35 2.98 -9.80 9.97
CA TYR A 35 2.74 -8.36 9.87
C TYR A 35 3.90 -7.56 10.47
N LEU A 36 4.39 -6.56 9.73
CA LEU A 36 5.35 -5.57 10.19
C LEU A 36 4.72 -4.17 10.16
N GLY A 37 4.51 -3.57 11.34
CA GLY A 37 4.14 -2.17 11.46
C GLY A 37 5.33 -1.31 11.83
N ASP A 38 5.78 -0.43 10.93
CA ASP A 38 6.97 0.41 11.14
C ASP A 38 6.70 1.66 11.99
N THR A 39 6.19 1.43 13.20
CA THR A 39 5.78 2.47 14.14
C THR A 39 6.93 3.37 14.59
N ALA A 40 8.18 2.91 14.52
CA ALA A 40 9.36 3.70 14.88
C ALA A 40 9.62 4.87 13.91
N ARG A 41 9.12 4.80 12.66
CA ARG A 41 9.35 5.82 11.62
C ARG A 41 8.04 6.43 11.08
N VAL A 42 6.91 6.19 11.76
CA VAL A 42 5.59 6.79 11.47
C VAL A 42 5.63 8.32 11.63
N PRO A 43 4.83 9.10 10.87
CA PRO A 43 4.10 8.72 9.67
C PRO A 43 4.96 8.82 8.40
N TYR A 44 4.80 7.87 7.47
CA TYR A 44 5.39 7.97 6.13
C TYR A 44 4.78 9.13 5.32
N GLY A 45 3.54 9.50 5.65
CA GLY A 45 2.76 10.51 4.93
C GLY A 45 3.42 11.90 4.79
N THR A 46 4.38 12.23 5.65
CA THR A 46 5.10 13.52 5.65
C THR A 46 6.52 13.41 5.08
N LYS A 47 7.02 12.19 4.81
CA LYS A 47 8.40 11.96 4.37
C LYS A 47 8.55 12.14 2.85
N SER A 48 9.79 12.27 2.38
CA SER A 48 10.10 12.32 0.95
C SER A 48 9.89 10.96 0.27
N THR A 49 9.65 10.95 -1.04
CA THR A 49 9.48 9.70 -1.82
C THR A 49 10.70 8.79 -1.68
N GLU A 50 11.91 9.35 -1.71
CA GLU A 50 13.15 8.61 -1.52
C GLU A 50 13.23 7.96 -0.14
N THR A 51 12.86 8.69 0.92
CA THR A 51 12.81 8.15 2.29
C THR A 51 11.80 7.01 2.39
N VAL A 52 10.59 7.18 1.85
CA VAL A 52 9.54 6.15 1.85
C VAL A 52 9.99 4.91 1.09
N ASN A 53 10.62 5.06 -0.08
CA ASN A 53 11.12 3.94 -0.87
C ASN A 53 12.23 3.17 -0.15
N ARG A 54 13.13 3.88 0.54
CA ARG A 54 14.16 3.26 1.38
C ARG A 54 13.54 2.44 2.51
N PHE A 55 12.64 3.04 3.29
CA PHE A 55 12.02 2.33 4.42
C PHE A 55 11.22 1.12 3.93
N ALA A 56 10.44 1.25 2.85
CA ALA A 56 9.72 0.13 2.26
C ALA A 56 10.66 -1.02 1.84
N CYS A 57 11.84 -0.71 1.29
CA CYS A 57 12.84 -1.72 0.96
C CYS A 57 13.42 -2.40 2.21
N GLU A 58 13.65 -1.65 3.29
CA GLU A 58 14.13 -2.19 4.57
C GLU A 58 13.07 -3.10 5.22
N ASP A 59 11.81 -2.69 5.21
CA ASP A 59 10.67 -3.46 5.72
C ASP A 59 10.48 -4.76 4.92
N ALA A 60 10.56 -4.69 3.59
CA ALA A 60 10.49 -5.86 2.73
C ALA A 60 11.70 -6.79 2.91
N ALA A 61 12.90 -6.25 3.15
CA ALA A 61 14.08 -7.05 3.45
C ALA A 61 13.89 -7.84 4.76
N PHE A 62 13.33 -7.21 5.80
CA PHE A 62 12.98 -7.91 7.04
C PHE A 62 11.99 -9.04 6.77
N LEU A 63 10.88 -8.77 6.06
CA LEU A 63 9.88 -9.80 5.74
C LEU A 63 10.48 -10.96 4.92
N HIS A 64 11.45 -10.68 4.06
CA HIS A 64 12.16 -11.72 3.32
C HIS A 64 12.89 -12.70 4.26
N THR A 65 13.48 -12.21 5.37
CA THR A 65 14.11 -13.08 6.38
C THR A 65 13.10 -13.99 7.11
N GLN A 66 11.81 -13.67 7.05
CA GLN A 66 10.73 -14.43 7.67
C GLN A 66 10.16 -15.53 6.74
N ASN A 67 10.85 -15.81 5.62
CA ASN A 67 10.46 -16.85 4.64
C ASN A 67 9.04 -16.70 4.10
N VAL A 68 8.60 -15.46 3.84
CA VAL A 68 7.28 -15.18 3.26
C VAL A 68 7.23 -15.59 1.77
N LYS A 69 6.06 -16.02 1.29
CA LYS A 69 5.86 -16.40 -0.13
C LYS A 69 5.41 -15.25 -1.04
N ALA A 70 4.86 -14.21 -0.43
CA ALA A 70 4.40 -12.98 -1.06
C ALA A 70 4.50 -11.82 -0.06
N ILE A 71 4.57 -10.59 -0.57
CA ILE A 71 4.54 -9.36 0.22
C ILE A 71 3.36 -8.49 -0.19
N VAL A 72 2.64 -7.93 0.79
CA VAL A 72 1.61 -6.91 0.60
C VAL A 72 2.05 -5.61 1.27
N VAL A 73 2.19 -4.57 0.46
CA VAL A 73 2.42 -3.19 0.91
C VAL A 73 1.08 -2.57 1.30
N ALA A 74 0.71 -2.67 2.57
CA ALA A 74 -0.57 -2.17 3.08
C ALA A 74 -0.61 -0.64 3.22
N CYS A 75 0.55 0.00 3.36
CA CYS A 75 0.65 1.47 3.41
C CYS A 75 0.34 2.10 2.05
N ASN A 76 -0.70 2.95 1.96
CA ASN A 76 -0.98 3.71 0.74
C ASN A 76 0.19 4.61 0.31
N SER A 77 0.94 5.18 1.26
CA SER A 77 2.09 6.04 0.93
C SER A 77 3.24 5.25 0.32
N ALA A 78 3.58 4.09 0.89
CA ALA A 78 4.60 3.21 0.30
C ALA A 78 4.12 2.60 -1.01
N SER A 79 2.88 2.09 -1.06
CA SER A 79 2.34 1.46 -2.27
C SER A 79 2.27 2.41 -3.47
N ALA A 80 2.17 3.73 -3.24
CA ALA A 80 2.05 4.70 -4.33
C ALA A 80 3.38 5.00 -5.05
N SER A 81 4.53 4.68 -4.43
CA SER A 81 5.86 4.97 -5.00
C SER A 81 6.87 3.84 -4.96
N ALA A 82 6.79 2.92 -4.00
CA ALA A 82 7.88 1.97 -3.72
C ALA A 82 7.79 0.65 -4.50
N LEU A 83 6.63 0.30 -5.08
CA LEU A 83 6.45 -0.97 -5.80
C LEU A 83 7.51 -1.23 -6.90
N PRO A 84 7.89 -0.27 -7.76
CA PRO A 84 8.94 -0.50 -8.76
C PRO A 84 10.28 -0.88 -8.13
N ALA A 85 10.72 -0.16 -7.09
CA ALA A 85 11.97 -0.42 -6.40
C ALA A 85 11.95 -1.79 -5.68
N LEU A 86 10.81 -2.16 -5.10
CA LEU A 86 10.62 -3.47 -4.47
C LEU A 86 10.72 -4.61 -5.50
N ASN A 87 10.07 -4.47 -6.66
CA ASN A 87 10.09 -5.48 -7.71
C ASN A 87 11.45 -5.59 -8.41
N GLU A 88 12.23 -4.51 -8.45
CA GLU A 88 13.61 -4.55 -8.96
C GLU A 88 14.55 -5.27 -7.97
N ARG A 89 14.36 -5.04 -6.67
CA ARG A 89 15.25 -5.57 -5.62
C ARG A 89 14.92 -7.00 -5.19
N PHE A 90 13.65 -7.39 -5.23
CA PHE A 90 13.18 -8.68 -4.73
C PHE A 90 12.40 -9.45 -5.79
N SER A 91 12.69 -10.74 -5.93
CA SER A 91 11.94 -11.65 -6.82
C SER A 91 10.63 -12.16 -6.22
N ILE A 92 10.28 -11.69 -5.01
CA ILE A 92 9.04 -12.04 -4.33
C ILE A 92 7.86 -11.22 -4.88
N PRO A 93 6.72 -11.85 -5.24
CA PRO A 93 5.50 -11.19 -5.64
C PRO A 93 5.13 -10.17 -4.58
N THR A 94 5.16 -8.92 -5.01
CA THR A 94 4.88 -7.79 -4.16
C THR A 94 3.64 -7.09 -4.70
N PHE A 95 2.63 -6.99 -3.85
CA PHE A 95 1.35 -6.38 -4.16
C PHE A 95 1.22 -5.08 -3.37
N GLY A 96 0.55 -4.09 -3.94
CA GLY A 96 0.22 -2.86 -3.22
C GLY A 96 -1.25 -2.53 -3.34
N VAL A 97 -1.71 -1.63 -2.49
CA VAL A 97 -3.13 -1.27 -2.32
C VAL A 97 -3.65 -0.25 -3.35
N VAL A 98 -2.76 0.50 -4.03
CA VAL A 98 -3.17 1.58 -4.94
C VAL A 98 -3.84 1.07 -6.21
N VAL A 99 -3.27 0.06 -6.88
CA VAL A 99 -3.82 -0.46 -8.15
C VAL A 99 -5.19 -1.12 -7.96
N PRO A 100 -5.41 -1.99 -6.96
CA PRO A 100 -6.74 -2.51 -6.66
C PRO A 100 -7.77 -1.40 -6.37
N GLY A 101 -7.38 -0.37 -5.60
CA GLY A 101 -8.24 0.79 -5.33
C GLY A 101 -8.61 1.56 -6.61
N ALA A 102 -7.65 1.76 -7.51
CA ALA A 102 -7.88 2.40 -8.80
C ALA A 102 -8.85 1.60 -9.69
N ILE A 103 -8.70 0.27 -9.75
CA ILE A 103 -9.62 -0.62 -10.48
C ILE A 103 -11.04 -0.52 -9.90
N ALA A 104 -11.17 -0.59 -8.58
CA ALA A 104 -12.46 -0.46 -7.92
C ALA A 104 -13.15 0.89 -8.22
N ALA A 105 -12.38 1.98 -8.18
CA ALA A 105 -12.90 3.32 -8.47
C ALA A 105 -13.36 3.46 -9.93
N LEU A 106 -12.60 2.90 -10.89
CA LEU A 106 -12.98 2.87 -12.30
C LEU A 106 -14.26 2.08 -12.56
N ASN A 107 -14.43 0.94 -11.88
CA ASN A 107 -15.63 0.13 -12.01
C ASN A 107 -16.87 0.78 -11.36
N ALA A 108 -16.67 1.62 -10.34
CA ALA A 108 -17.75 2.25 -9.60
C ALA A 108 -18.21 3.59 -10.21
N THR A 109 -17.34 4.33 -10.90
CA THR A 109 -17.68 5.66 -11.43
C THR A 109 -18.68 5.57 -12.58
N ARG A 110 -19.64 6.50 -12.61
CA ARG A 110 -20.66 6.62 -13.68
C ARG A 110 -20.51 7.87 -14.53
N ASN A 111 -19.76 8.86 -14.03
CA ASN A 111 -19.59 10.17 -14.65
C ASN A 111 -18.12 10.47 -14.99
N GLY A 112 -17.22 9.50 -14.79
CA GLY A 112 -15.79 9.67 -15.07
C GLY A 112 -15.07 10.59 -14.10
N ARG A 113 -15.67 10.93 -12.95
CA ARG A 113 -15.05 11.75 -11.91
C ARG A 113 -14.70 10.90 -10.69
N ILE A 114 -13.47 10.99 -10.21
CA ILE A 114 -12.97 10.20 -9.08
C ILE A 114 -12.28 11.12 -8.06
N GLY A 115 -12.74 11.06 -6.81
CA GLY A 115 -12.07 11.69 -5.68
C GLY A 115 -11.06 10.74 -5.03
N VAL A 116 -9.88 11.26 -4.66
CA VAL A 116 -8.86 10.52 -3.91
C VAL A 116 -8.45 11.33 -2.69
N ILE A 117 -8.64 10.77 -1.51
CA ILE A 117 -8.11 11.33 -0.26
C ILE A 117 -6.97 10.48 0.28
N GLY A 118 -6.07 11.08 1.04
CA GLY A 118 -4.93 10.36 1.60
C GLY A 118 -3.89 11.29 2.21
N THR A 119 -2.73 10.72 2.51
CA THR A 119 -1.61 11.50 3.07
C THR A 119 -0.98 12.40 2.00
N GLN A 120 -0.23 13.41 2.44
CA GLN A 120 0.50 14.28 1.52
C GLN A 120 1.46 13.49 0.61
N ALA A 121 2.17 12.49 1.15
CA ALA A 121 3.03 11.62 0.36
C ALA A 121 2.27 10.86 -0.73
N THR A 122 1.09 10.30 -0.41
CA THR A 122 0.27 9.58 -1.39
C THR A 122 -0.18 10.52 -2.52
N LEU A 123 -0.73 11.70 -2.20
CA LEU A 123 -1.20 12.63 -3.23
C LEU A 123 -0.05 13.22 -4.05
N ARG A 124 1.06 13.60 -3.40
CA ARG A 124 2.27 14.11 -4.08
C ARG A 124 2.89 13.08 -5.01
N SER A 125 2.84 11.81 -4.65
CA SER A 125 3.38 10.73 -5.49
C SER A 125 2.62 10.56 -6.80
N ARG A 126 1.37 11.04 -6.91
CA ARG A 126 0.46 10.80 -8.04
C ARG A 126 0.31 9.31 -8.40
N GLY A 127 0.41 8.41 -7.41
CA GLY A 127 0.30 6.98 -7.62
C GLY A 127 -1.08 6.55 -8.14
N TYR A 128 -2.15 7.13 -7.57
CA TYR A 128 -3.52 6.89 -8.04
C TYR A 128 -3.73 7.46 -9.44
N ASP A 129 -3.26 8.68 -9.74
CA ASP A 129 -3.37 9.29 -11.06
C ASP A 129 -2.77 8.39 -12.15
N ARG A 130 -1.54 7.91 -11.93
CA ARG A 130 -0.87 6.99 -12.85
C ARG A 130 -1.64 5.68 -13.01
N ALA A 131 -2.10 5.10 -11.90
CA ALA A 131 -2.82 3.82 -11.93
C ALA A 131 -4.14 3.94 -12.70
N ILE A 132 -4.92 4.98 -12.42
CA ILE A 132 -6.21 5.24 -13.05
C ILE A 132 -6.04 5.56 -14.53
N HIS A 133 -5.13 6.46 -14.90
CA HIS A 133 -4.92 6.84 -16.31
C HIS A 133 -4.30 5.73 -17.16
N LYS A 134 -3.59 4.78 -16.55
CA LYS A 134 -3.09 3.59 -17.25
C LYS A 134 -4.22 2.63 -17.63
N LEU A 135 -5.30 2.60 -16.85
CA LEU A 135 -6.40 1.64 -16.98
C LEU A 135 -7.65 2.23 -17.66
N GLY A 136 -7.90 3.52 -17.49
CA GLY A 136 -9.06 4.23 -18.05
C GLY A 136 -8.66 5.49 -18.82
N LYS A 137 -9.48 5.87 -19.81
CA LYS A 137 -9.33 7.10 -20.58
C LYS A 137 -10.35 8.14 -20.12
N ASN A 138 -10.01 9.43 -20.24
CA ASN A 138 -10.90 10.56 -19.97
C ASN A 138 -11.49 10.58 -18.55
N ILE A 139 -10.69 10.23 -17.54
CA ILE A 139 -11.09 10.32 -16.13
C ILE A 139 -10.59 11.64 -15.54
N GLU A 140 -11.47 12.33 -14.84
CA GLU A 140 -11.15 13.52 -14.05
C GLU A 140 -10.88 13.09 -12.60
N ILE A 141 -9.67 13.37 -12.11
CA ILE A 141 -9.23 12.97 -10.77
C ILE A 141 -9.08 14.21 -9.88
N HIS A 142 -9.71 14.18 -8.71
CA HIS A 142 -9.58 15.21 -7.69
C HIS A 142 -8.87 14.63 -6.46
N GLY A 143 -7.61 14.97 -6.29
CA GLY A 143 -6.81 14.56 -5.13
C GLY A 143 -6.85 15.60 -4.01
N GLN A 144 -7.15 15.19 -2.78
CA GLN A 144 -7.10 16.04 -1.60
C GLN A 144 -6.25 15.39 -0.49
N ALA A 145 -5.20 16.09 -0.05
CA ALA A 145 -4.44 15.65 1.10
C ALA A 145 -5.22 15.94 2.40
N CYS A 146 -5.27 14.95 3.29
CA CYS A 146 -6.01 15.02 4.55
C CYS A 146 -5.09 14.64 5.72
N PRO A 147 -4.07 15.46 6.05
CA PRO A 147 -3.02 15.10 7.00
C PRO A 147 -3.52 14.86 8.43
N LEU A 148 -4.65 15.47 8.82
CA LEU A 148 -5.21 15.33 10.17
C LEU A 148 -6.04 14.06 10.36
N LEU A 149 -6.42 13.35 9.30
CA LEU A 149 -7.25 12.14 9.46
C LEU A 149 -6.49 10.97 10.10
N VAL A 150 -5.18 10.88 9.90
CA VAL A 150 -4.36 9.81 10.51
C VAL A 150 -4.39 9.91 12.04
N PRO A 151 -3.96 11.03 12.68
CA PRO A 151 -3.99 11.12 14.14
C PRO A 151 -5.41 11.00 14.69
N LEU A 152 -6.42 11.58 14.03
CA LEU A 152 -7.82 11.46 14.48
C LEU A 152 -8.32 10.00 14.52
N VAL A 153 -7.92 9.16 13.55
CA VAL A 153 -8.32 7.75 13.54
C VAL A 153 -7.54 6.92 14.58
N GLU A 154 -6.29 7.29 14.86
CA GLU A 154 -5.44 6.57 15.82
C GLU A 154 -5.72 6.95 17.28
N GLU A 155 -6.26 8.15 17.54
CA GLU A 155 -6.62 8.63 18.88
C GLU A 155 -8.02 8.22 19.36
N GLY A 156 -8.94 7.88 18.44
CA GLY A 156 -10.32 7.45 18.73
C GLY A 156 -11.32 8.60 18.86
#